data_AF-A0A3D3IAD2-F1
#
_entry.id   AF-A0A3D3IAD2-F1
#
_cell.length_a   1.000
_cell.length_b   1.000
_cell.length_c   1.000
_cell.angle_alpha   90.00
_cell.angle_beta   90.00
_cell.angle_gamma   90.00
#
_symmetry.space_group_name_H-M   'P 1'
#
loop_
_entity.id
_entity.type
_entity.pdbx_description
1 polymer ?
#
loop_
_entity_poly.entity_id
_entity_poly.type
_entity_poly.pdbx_seq_one_letter_code
_entity_poly.pdbx_strand_id
1 'polypeptide(L)'
;MHNTVLRWTSDKAENLKNSEEFQFASIFITSPTDVKWLQKNRQHTTVFSIVSAEGRWSDISKDGKLLLHVSEKGNGSTGSILLERTGQIVTISLDFSGLGPNAMKQKFRVTDVQKEN
;
A
#
# COMPACT_ATOMS: atom_id res chain seq x y z
N MET A 1 -8.17 -6.73 -15.54
CA MET A 1 -7.97 -6.02 -14.26
C MET A 1 -9.34 -5.54 -13.79
N HIS A 2 -9.68 -5.66 -12.51
CA HIS A 2 -10.93 -5.08 -12.02
C HIS A 2 -10.82 -3.55 -12.10
N ASN A 3 -11.75 -2.91 -12.82
CA ASN A 3 -11.86 -1.45 -12.98
C ASN A 3 -12.31 -0.75 -11.67
N THR A 4 -12.18 -1.42 -10.54
CA THR A 4 -12.69 -0.96 -9.26
C THR A 4 -11.58 -0.23 -8.53
N VAL A 5 -11.81 1.03 -8.22
CA VAL A 5 -10.95 1.78 -7.31
C VAL A 5 -11.32 1.37 -5.87
N LEU A 6 -10.30 1.07 -5.06
CA LEU A 6 -10.48 0.65 -3.67
C LEU A 6 -9.79 1.63 -2.73
N ARG A 7 -10.45 1.94 -1.61
CA ARG A 7 -9.93 2.69 -0.49
C ARG A 7 -9.62 1.75 0.67
N TRP A 8 -8.41 1.87 1.20
CA TRP A 8 -7.88 1.09 2.30
C TRP A 8 -7.49 2.04 3.42
N THR A 9 -8.08 1.89 4.59
CA THR A 9 -7.81 2.74 5.75
C THR A 9 -6.96 1.96 6.75
N SER A 10 -5.93 2.60 7.31
CA SER A 10 -5.13 2.07 8.41
C SER A 10 -4.89 3.15 9.46
N ASP A 11 -4.82 2.75 10.73
CA ASP A 11 -4.50 3.63 11.87
C ASP A 11 -3.09 3.40 12.43
N LYS A 12 -2.48 2.25 12.12
CA LYS A 12 -1.16 1.85 12.57
C LYS A 12 -0.24 1.45 11.43
N ALA A 13 1.05 1.69 11.67
CA ALA A 13 2.12 1.18 10.85
C ALA A 13 3.19 0.49 11.70
N GLU A 14 3.87 -0.47 11.11
CA GLU A 14 5.05 -1.14 11.63
C GLU A 14 6.23 -0.78 10.72
N ASN A 15 7.34 -0.35 11.31
CA ASN A 15 8.61 -0.23 10.60
C ASN A 15 9.26 -1.61 10.52
N LEU A 16 9.28 -2.19 9.32
CA LEU A 16 9.79 -3.55 9.09
C LEU A 16 11.32 -3.68 9.25
N LYS A 17 12.03 -2.58 9.50
CA LYS A 17 13.48 -2.62 9.76
C LYS A 17 13.81 -2.89 11.23
N ASN A 18 12.96 -2.44 12.15
CA ASN A 18 13.17 -2.53 13.60
C ASN A 18 11.96 -3.10 14.35
N SER A 19 10.89 -3.49 13.64
CA SER A 19 9.63 -4.00 14.19
C SER A 19 8.93 -3.03 15.16
N GLU A 20 9.21 -1.74 15.05
CA GLU A 20 8.54 -0.71 15.85
C GLU A 20 7.16 -0.41 15.29
N GLU A 21 6.12 -0.56 16.11
CA GLU A 21 4.77 -0.11 15.79
C GLU A 21 4.53 1.32 16.25
N PHE A 22 3.85 2.11 15.42
CA PHE A 22 3.51 3.49 15.74
C PHE A 22 2.15 3.89 15.16
N GLN A 23 1.53 4.88 15.77
CA GLN A 23 0.27 5.45 15.31
C GLN A 23 0.51 6.25 14.03
N PHE A 24 -0.13 5.85 12.95
CA PHE A 24 0.04 6.48 11.65
C PHE A 24 -1.19 6.29 10.77
N ALA A 25 -2.14 7.22 10.92
CA ALA A 25 -3.34 7.25 10.10
C ALA A 25 -2.99 7.43 8.62
N SER A 26 -3.38 6.46 7.79
CA SER A 26 -3.15 6.44 6.35
C SER A 26 -4.37 5.97 5.60
N ILE A 27 -4.50 6.48 4.39
CA ILE A 27 -5.48 6.01 3.42
C ILE A 27 -4.74 5.70 2.13
N PHE A 28 -4.87 4.47 1.65
CA PHE A 28 -4.43 4.08 0.32
C PHE A 28 -5.63 4.04 -0.61
N ILE A 29 -5.48 4.56 -1.82
CA ILE A 29 -6.49 4.47 -2.88
C ILE A 29 -5.81 3.80 -4.07
N THR A 30 -6.20 2.56 -4.37
CA THR A 30 -5.63 1.76 -5.45
C THR A 30 -6.56 1.79 -6.67
N SER A 31 -6.03 2.16 -7.82
CA SER A 31 -6.67 2.08 -9.14
C SER A 31 -5.90 1.11 -10.04
N PRO A 32 -6.37 0.82 -11.27
CA PRO A 32 -5.63 -0.02 -12.21
C PRO A 32 -4.24 0.51 -12.58
N THR A 33 -4.02 1.83 -12.48
CA THR A 33 -2.78 2.48 -12.94
C THR A 33 -1.98 3.12 -11.81
N ASP A 34 -2.59 3.39 -10.66
CA ASP A 34 -2.01 4.21 -9.62
C ASP A 34 -2.35 3.74 -8.22
N VAL A 35 -1.47 4.05 -7.27
CA VAL A 35 -1.76 4.00 -5.84
C VAL A 35 -1.54 5.39 -5.26
N LYS A 36 -2.59 5.99 -4.69
CA LYS A 36 -2.47 7.23 -3.90
C LYS A 36 -2.34 6.86 -2.44
N TRP A 37 -1.39 7.45 -1.74
CA TRP A 37 -1.20 7.31 -0.30
C TRP A 37 -1.38 8.66 0.37
N LEU A 38 -2.46 8.80 1.11
CA LEU A 38 -2.78 9.98 1.91
C LEU A 38 -2.33 9.73 3.34
N GLN A 39 -1.50 10.64 3.86
CA GLN A 39 -0.86 10.55 5.17
C GLN A 39 -1.24 11.74 6.04
N LYS A 40 -0.93 11.65 7.34
CA LYS A 40 -1.03 12.78 8.30
C LYS A 40 -2.40 13.47 8.22
N ASN A 41 -3.48 12.70 8.35
CA ASN A 41 -4.85 13.18 8.22
C ASN A 41 -5.12 13.90 6.88
N ARG A 42 -4.63 13.31 5.77
CA ARG A 42 -4.77 13.80 4.39
C ARG A 42 -4.01 15.11 4.08
N GLN A 43 -3.08 15.51 4.92
CA GLN A 43 -2.24 16.70 4.68
C GLN A 43 -1.09 16.45 3.72
N HIS A 44 -0.69 15.19 3.54
CA HIS A 44 0.34 14.81 2.57
C HIS A 44 -0.21 13.71 1.66
N THR A 45 0.06 13.82 0.37
CA THR A 45 -0.34 12.83 -0.63
C THR A 45 0.86 12.45 -1.47
N THR A 46 1.19 11.16 -1.47
CA THR A 46 2.15 10.56 -2.38
C THR A 46 1.37 9.79 -3.44
N VAL A 47 1.76 9.88 -4.71
CA VAL A 47 1.13 9.14 -5.80
C VAL A 47 2.17 8.24 -6.44
N PHE A 48 1.84 6.96 -6.60
CA PHE A 48 2.68 5.96 -7.21
C PHE A 48 2.04 5.48 -8.51
N SER A 49 2.78 5.55 -9.62
CA SER A 49 2.42 4.87 -10.87
C SER A 49 2.68 3.38 -10.72
N ILE A 50 1.73 2.53 -11.12
CA ILE A 50 1.93 1.08 -11.20
C ILE A 50 2.68 0.78 -12.49
N VAL A 51 3.89 0.24 -12.36
CA VAL A 51 4.75 -0.16 -13.48
C VAL A 51 4.40 -1.57 -13.94
N SER A 52 4.21 -2.48 -12.99
CA SER A 52 3.78 -3.85 -13.24
C SER A 52 3.12 -4.45 -12.00
N ALA A 53 2.44 -5.57 -12.16
CA ALA A 53 1.81 -6.29 -11.07
C ALA A 53 2.10 -7.78 -11.18
N GLU A 54 2.35 -8.42 -10.05
CA GLU A 54 2.58 -9.85 -9.91
C GLU A 54 1.50 -10.51 -9.05
N GLY A 55 1.01 -11.66 -9.52
CA GLY A 55 -0.10 -12.37 -8.90
C GLY A 55 -1.46 -11.84 -9.35
N ARG A 56 -2.51 -12.43 -8.80
CA ARG A 56 -3.89 -12.06 -9.06
C ARG A 56 -4.69 -12.22 -7.79
N TRP A 57 -5.40 -11.15 -7.42
CA TRP A 57 -6.32 -11.18 -6.30
C TRP A 57 -7.69 -10.73 -6.78
N SER A 58 -8.53 -11.69 -7.19
CA SER A 58 -9.84 -11.42 -7.80
C SER A 58 -10.93 -11.11 -6.77
N ASP A 59 -10.74 -11.50 -5.52
CA ASP A 59 -11.72 -11.35 -4.46
C ASP A 59 -11.03 -10.94 -3.17
N ILE A 60 -11.18 -9.66 -2.80
CA ILE A 60 -10.52 -9.06 -1.65
C ILE A 60 -11.08 -9.57 -0.31
N SER A 61 -12.21 -10.28 -0.32
CA SER A 61 -12.78 -10.91 0.87
C SER A 61 -12.09 -12.23 1.22
N LYS A 62 -11.32 -12.81 0.29
CA LYS A 62 -10.61 -14.08 0.45
C LYS A 62 -9.11 -13.86 0.61
N ASP A 63 -8.45 -14.82 1.24
CA ASP A 63 -7.00 -14.85 1.35
C ASP A 63 -6.35 -14.76 -0.03
N GLY A 64 -5.28 -14.00 -0.11
CA GLY A 64 -4.63 -13.69 -1.37
C GLY A 64 -3.65 -12.54 -1.22
N LYS A 65 -2.85 -12.35 -2.27
CA LYS A 65 -1.88 -11.29 -2.34
C LYS A 65 -1.73 -10.75 -3.76
N LEU A 66 -1.38 -9.48 -3.85
CA LEU A 66 -1.06 -8.78 -5.09
C LEU A 66 0.16 -7.90 -4.83
N LEU A 67 1.25 -8.16 -5.56
CA LEU A 67 2.45 -7.33 -5.52
C LEU A 67 2.39 -6.33 -6.67
N LEU A 68 2.53 -5.05 -6.35
CA LEU A 68 2.57 -3.96 -7.32
C LEU A 68 3.99 -3.41 -7.34
N HIS A 69 4.64 -3.40 -8.50
CA HIS A 69 5.87 -2.65 -8.71
C HIS A 69 5.51 -1.23 -9.11
N VAL A 70 6.09 -0.24 -8.44
CA VAL A 70 5.64 1.14 -8.56
C VAL A 70 6.79 2.12 -8.74
N SER A 71 6.49 3.28 -9.30
CA SER A 71 7.35 4.45 -9.35
C SER A 71 6.62 5.68 -8.79
N GLU A 72 7.24 6.41 -7.87
CA GLU A 72 6.67 7.59 -7.26
C GLU A 72 6.59 8.76 -8.27
N LYS A 73 5.37 9.28 -8.48
CA LYS A 73 5.11 10.49 -9.26
C LYS A 73 5.60 11.71 -8.48
N GLY A 74 6.84 12.10 -8.72
CA GLY A 74 7.43 13.32 -8.14
C GLY A 74 8.95 13.27 -8.12
N ASN A 75 9.51 12.10 -7.77
CA ASN A 75 10.96 11.90 -7.70
C ASN A 75 11.44 10.68 -8.51
N GLY A 76 10.53 9.85 -9.06
CA GLY A 76 10.85 8.68 -9.86
C GLY A 76 11.32 7.46 -9.06
N SER A 77 11.36 7.55 -7.73
CA SER A 77 11.77 6.46 -6.84
C SER A 77 10.95 5.21 -7.09
N THR A 78 11.62 4.08 -7.27
CA THR A 78 10.99 2.79 -7.51
C THR A 78 10.94 1.93 -6.25
N GLY A 79 9.88 1.15 -6.12
CA GLY A 79 9.71 0.20 -5.04
C GLY A 79 8.55 -0.73 -5.30
N SER A 80 8.06 -1.37 -4.25
CA SER A 80 6.92 -2.27 -4.34
C SER A 80 5.89 -2.02 -3.25
N ILE A 81 4.64 -2.32 -3.59
CA ILE A 81 3.48 -2.27 -2.70
C ILE A 81 2.85 -3.67 -2.71
N LEU A 82 2.88 -4.36 -1.57
CA LEU A 82 2.22 -5.65 -1.41
C LEU A 82 0.88 -5.44 -0.72
N LEU A 83 -0.21 -5.84 -1.38
CA LEU A 83 -1.53 -5.98 -0.78
C LEU A 83 -1.71 -7.44 -0.40
N GLU A 84 -2.09 -7.74 0.84
CA GLU A 84 -2.24 -9.12 1.31
C GLU A 84 -3.39 -9.27 2.32
N ARG A 85 -4.09 -10.40 2.26
CA ARG A 85 -4.98 -10.91 3.31
C ARG A 85 -4.54 -12.30 3.72
N THR A 86 -4.50 -12.53 5.03
CA THR A 86 -4.33 -13.85 5.62
C THR A 86 -5.35 -14.00 6.76
N GLY A 87 -6.34 -14.87 6.56
CA GLY A 87 -7.53 -14.95 7.39
C GLY A 87 -8.27 -13.61 7.44
N GLN A 88 -8.40 -13.05 8.64
CA GLN A 88 -9.10 -11.79 8.86
C GLN A 88 -8.20 -10.55 8.77
N ILE A 89 -6.88 -10.75 8.63
CA ILE A 89 -5.91 -9.66 8.67
C ILE A 89 -5.65 -9.19 7.24
N VAL A 90 -5.86 -7.90 6.99
CA VAL A 90 -5.51 -7.25 5.72
C VAL A 90 -4.34 -6.30 5.97
N THR A 91 -3.34 -6.35 5.09
CA THR A 91 -2.15 -5.51 5.23
C THR A 91 -1.73 -4.92 3.89
N ILE A 92 -1.08 -3.76 3.97
CA ILE A 92 -0.38 -3.12 2.87
C ILE A 92 1.06 -2.99 3.30
N SER A 93 2.01 -3.49 2.51
CA SER A 93 3.44 -3.29 2.79
C SER A 93 4.06 -2.44 1.70
N LEU A 94 4.83 -1.43 2.08
CA LEU A 94 5.66 -0.62 1.19
C LEU A 94 7.11 -1.05 1.36
N ASP A 95 7.77 -1.41 0.28
CA ASP A 95 9.20 -1.73 0.27
C ASP A 95 9.93 -0.91 -0.80
N PHE A 96 10.68 0.09 -0.34
CA PHE A 96 11.57 0.93 -1.14
C PHE A 96 13.03 0.73 -0.71
N SER A 97 13.36 -0.37 -0.03
CA SER A 97 14.69 -0.64 0.52
C SER A 97 15.83 -0.56 -0.51
N GLY A 98 15.53 -0.74 -1.79
CA GLY A 98 16.47 -0.56 -2.90
C GLY A 98 17.04 0.87 -3.04
N LEU A 99 16.41 1.88 -2.43
CA LEU A 99 16.91 3.26 -2.42
C LEU A 99 17.99 3.53 -1.36
N GLY A 100 18.37 2.51 -0.57
CA GLY A 100 19.47 2.58 0.39
C GLY A 100 19.06 2.33 1.86
N PRO A 101 20.02 2.45 2.79
CA PRO A 101 19.86 2.01 4.18
C PRO A 101 18.77 2.77 4.95
N ASN A 102 18.45 4.00 4.55
CA ASN A 102 17.42 4.83 5.17
C ASN A 102 16.06 4.77 4.46
N ALA A 103 15.94 3.98 3.40
CA ALA A 103 14.72 3.96 2.59
C ALA A 103 13.52 3.35 3.33
N MET A 104 12.31 3.66 2.88
CA MET A 104 11.10 3.21 3.55
C MET A 104 10.89 1.70 3.42
N LYS A 105 10.61 1.03 4.54
CA LYS A 105 10.08 -0.33 4.56
C LYS A 105 9.07 -0.46 5.69
N GLN A 106 7.78 -0.40 5.35
CA GLN A 106 6.70 -0.24 6.31
C GLN A 106 5.55 -1.19 5.99
N LYS A 107 4.86 -1.65 7.04
CA LYS A 107 3.64 -2.45 6.93
C LYS A 107 2.50 -1.74 7.63
N PHE A 108 1.35 -1.69 7.00
CA PHE A 108 0.15 -1.04 7.48
C PHE A 108 -0.90 -2.11 7.72
N ARG A 109 -1.48 -2.13 8.92
CA ARG A 109 -2.63 -2.98 9.20
C ARG A 109 -3.89 -2.24 8.78
N VAL A 110 -4.59 -2.80 7.81
CA VAL A 110 -5.81 -2.18 7.27
C VAL A 110 -6.99 -2.50 8.20
N THR A 111 -7.69 -1.45 8.60
CA THR A 111 -8.89 -1.52 9.46
C THR A 111 -10.18 -1.53 8.65
N ASP A 112 -10.17 -0.95 7.44
CA ASP A 112 -11.34 -0.87 6.56
C ASP A 112 -10.94 -0.90 5.08
N VAL A 113 -11.74 -1.58 4.26
CA VAL A 113 -11.61 -1.64 2.80
C VAL A 113 -12.97 -1.40 2.16
N GLN A 114 -13.07 -0.39 1.32
CA GLN A 114 -14.30 -0.03 0.63
C GLN A 114 -14.04 0.33 -0.83
N LYS A 115 -15.08 0.28 -1.65
CA LYS A 115 -15.02 0.87 -2.99
C LYS A 115 -14.86 2.38 -2.87
N GLU A 116 -13.98 2.94 -3.67
CA GLU A 116 -13.89 4.39 -3.84
C GLU A 116 -14.94 4.81 -4.87
N ASN A 117 -15.84 5.72 -4.47
CA ASN A 117 -16.88 6.29 -5.34
C ASN A 117 -16.34 7.45 -6.18
#